data_AF-A0A843IPE6-F1
#
_entry.id   AF-A0A843IPE6-F1
#
_cell.length_a   1.000
_cell.length_b   1.000
_cell.length_c   1.000
_cell.angle_alpha   90.00
_cell.angle_beta   90.00
_cell.angle_gamma   90.00
#
_symmetry.space_group_name_H-M   'P 1'
#
loop_
_entity.id
_entity.type
_entity.pdbx_description
1 polymer ?
#
loop_
_entity_poly.entity_id
_entity_poly.type
_entity_poly.pdbx_seq_one_letter_code
_entity_poly.pdbx_strand_id
1 'polypeptide(L)'
;KWLAESPGTIVVYMGVKNLAKIADALIANGMKPEKPVAIIENGLRPNQRVTVGTLKTIAAIAAERKVKPPSIIVIGEVVSLYRE
;
A
#
# COMPACT_ATOMS: atom_id res chain seq x y z
N LYS A 1 10.76 -12.06 -5.03
CA LYS A 1 10.26 -13.42 -4.73
C LYS A 1 9.90 -13.60 -3.25
N TRP A 2 10.87 -13.72 -2.32
CA TRP A 2 10.57 -13.95 -0.89
C TRP A 2 9.56 -12.99 -0.26
N LEU A 3 9.61 -11.68 -0.56
CA LEU A 3 8.63 -10.72 -0.07
C LEU A 3 7.19 -11.07 -0.48
N ALA A 4 6.98 -11.56 -1.71
CA ALA A 4 5.65 -11.91 -2.22
C ALA A 4 5.08 -13.18 -1.57
N GLU A 5 5.95 -14.07 -1.10
CA GLU A 5 5.61 -15.33 -0.42
C GLU A 5 5.49 -15.16 1.10
N SER A 6 5.92 -14.01 1.64
CA SER A 6 5.92 -13.77 3.08
C SER A 6 4.48 -13.74 3.62
N PRO A 7 4.16 -14.50 4.69
CA PRO A 7 2.86 -14.45 5.34
C PRO A 7 2.67 -13.18 6.18
N GLY A 8 3.74 -12.40 6.38
CA GLY A 8 3.74 -11.21 7.22
C GLY A 8 3.13 -9.97 6.58
N THR A 9 3.26 -8.86 7.29
CA THR A 9 2.91 -7.53 6.80
C THR A 9 4.14 -6.86 6.22
N ILE A 10 4.02 -6.27 5.04
CA ILE A 10 5.08 -5.50 4.42
C ILE A 10 4.80 -4.02 4.65
N VAL A 11 5.78 -3.31 5.20
CA VAL A 11 5.72 -1.86 5.38
C VAL A 11 6.78 -1.22 4.49
N VAL A 12 6.36 -0.39 3.55
CA VAL A 12 7.24 0.27 2.59
C VAL A 12 7.35 1.75 2.90
N TYR A 13 8.58 2.19 3.17
CA TYR A 13 8.94 3.59 3.30
C TYR A 13 9.32 4.18 1.96
N MET A 14 9.00 5.46 1.75
CA MET A 14 9.38 6.22 0.54
C MET A 14 8.92 5.58 -0.78
N GLY A 15 7.87 4.72 -0.74
CA GLY A 15 7.42 3.94 -1.89
C GLY A 15 6.47 4.66 -2.84
N VAL A 16 5.94 5.83 -2.48
CA VAL A 16 4.85 6.51 -3.22
C VAL A 16 5.17 6.67 -4.71
N LYS A 17 6.36 7.17 -5.06
CA LYS A 17 6.79 7.37 -6.45
C LYS A 17 6.85 6.07 -7.26
N ASN A 18 7.13 4.95 -6.60
CA ASN A 18 7.31 3.64 -7.22
C ASN A 18 6.14 2.69 -6.93
N LEU A 19 5.01 3.18 -6.41
CA LEU A 19 3.91 2.35 -5.90
C LEU A 19 3.42 1.35 -6.96
N ALA A 20 3.21 1.78 -8.20
CA ALA A 20 2.82 0.91 -9.30
C ALA A 20 3.84 -0.22 -9.52
N LYS A 21 5.13 0.13 -9.63
CA LYS A 21 6.21 -0.84 -9.84
C LYS A 21 6.33 -1.84 -8.68
N ILE A 22 6.14 -1.39 -7.45
CA ILE A 22 6.15 -2.25 -6.26
C ILE A 22 4.99 -3.24 -6.31
N ALA A 23 3.77 -2.74 -6.61
CA ALA A 23 2.58 -3.58 -6.71
C ALA A 23 2.72 -4.62 -7.83
N ASP A 24 3.14 -4.20 -9.02
CA ASP A 24 3.36 -5.08 -10.18
C ASP A 24 4.42 -6.15 -9.87
N ALA A 25 5.53 -5.77 -9.23
CA ALA A 25 6.57 -6.71 -8.86
C ALA A 25 6.09 -7.75 -7.84
N LEU A 26 5.29 -7.35 -6.84
CA LEU A 26 4.73 -8.28 -5.85
C LEU A 26 3.74 -9.25 -6.50
N ILE A 27 2.86 -8.76 -7.38
CA ILE A 27 1.91 -9.60 -8.12
C ILE A 27 2.65 -10.58 -9.04
N ALA A 28 3.63 -10.11 -9.80
CA ALA A 28 4.43 -10.94 -10.70
C ALA A 28 5.23 -12.03 -9.96
N ASN A 29 5.50 -11.84 -8.67
CA ASN A 29 6.18 -12.81 -7.82
C ASN A 29 5.22 -13.70 -7.00
N GLY A 30 3.90 -13.65 -7.26
CA GLY A 30 2.93 -14.59 -6.69
C GLY A 30 2.05 -14.03 -5.55
N MET A 31 2.17 -12.75 -5.19
CA MET A 31 1.25 -12.14 -4.22
C MET A 31 -0.12 -11.91 -4.88
N LYS A 32 -1.21 -12.28 -4.19
CA LYS A 32 -2.57 -12.14 -4.73
C LYS A 32 -2.90 -10.68 -5.08
N PRO A 33 -3.44 -10.36 -6.26
CA PRO A 33 -3.81 -8.98 -6.63
C PRO A 33 -4.81 -8.32 -5.67
N GLU A 34 -5.60 -9.12 -4.97
CA GLU A 34 -6.61 -8.70 -4.00
C GLU A 34 -6.02 -8.42 -2.61
N LYS A 35 -4.71 -8.66 -2.39
CA LYS A 35 -4.05 -8.42 -1.11
C LYS A 35 -4.30 -6.98 -0.67
N PRO A 36 -4.84 -6.75 0.54
CA PRO A 36 -5.17 -5.40 1.01
C PRO A 36 -3.94 -4.50 1.15
N VAL A 37 -4.09 -3.22 0.80
CA VAL A 37 -3.05 -2.18 0.88
C VAL A 37 -3.64 -0.90 1.47
N ALA A 38 -2.91 -0.28 2.40
CA ALA A 38 -3.18 1.06 2.89
C ALA A 38 -1.98 1.98 2.64
N ILE A 39 -2.26 3.24 2.32
CA ILE A 39 -1.28 4.33 2.31
C ILE A 39 -1.69 5.33 3.37
N ILE A 40 -0.79 5.61 4.30
CA ILE A 40 -0.99 6.54 5.40
C ILE A 40 -0.13 7.77 5.12
N GLU A 41 -0.76 8.87 4.70
CA GLU A 41 -0.13 10.17 4.48
C GLU A 41 -0.13 10.97 5.78
N ASN A 42 0.95 11.69 6.08
CA ASN A 42 1.07 12.55 7.27
C ASN A 42 0.64 11.84 8.58
N GLY A 43 1.13 10.62 8.80
CA GLY A 43 0.79 9.83 9.99
C GLY A 43 0.96 10.59 11.31
N LEU A 44 -0.01 10.45 12.22
CA LEU A 44 -0.09 11.12 13.53
C LEU A 44 -0.17 12.66 13.47
N ARG A 45 -0.54 13.24 12.32
CA ARG A 45 -0.74 14.69 12.17
C ARG A 45 -2.23 15.01 11.95
N PRO A 46 -2.69 16.24 12.26
CA PRO A 46 -4.09 16.63 12.06
C PRO A 46 -4.60 16.48 10.61
N ASN A 47 -3.69 16.52 9.64
CA ASN A 47 -3.99 16.34 8.22
C ASN A 47 -3.66 14.93 7.69
N GLN A 48 -3.66 13.92 8.57
CA GLN A 48 -3.50 12.52 8.17
C GLN A 48 -4.58 12.12 7.17
N ARG A 49 -4.19 11.40 6.12
CA ARG A 49 -5.11 10.80 5.16
C ARG A 49 -4.76 9.32 5.01
N VAL A 50 -5.78 8.47 5.01
CA VAL A 50 -5.61 7.04 4.74
C VAL A 50 -6.28 6.72 3.41
N THR A 51 -5.55 6.05 2.53
CA THR A 51 -6.04 5.56 1.25
C THR A 51 -5.93 4.04 1.24
N VAL A 52 -7.07 3.36 1.12
CA VAL A 52 -7.16 1.90 1.15
C VAL A 52 -7.53 1.37 -0.24
N GLY A 53 -7.00 0.21 -0.59
CA GLY A 53 -7.28 -0.51 -1.82
C GLY A 53 -6.69 -1.92 -1.78
N THR A 54 -6.47 -2.51 -2.95
CA THR A 54 -5.75 -3.77 -3.11
C THR A 54 -4.48 -3.55 -3.92
N LEU A 55 -3.57 -4.51 -3.98
CA LEU A 55 -2.38 -4.39 -4.84
C LEU A 55 -2.74 -4.02 -6.28
N LYS A 56 -3.83 -4.59 -6.82
CA LYS A 56 -4.30 -4.29 -8.18
C LYS A 56 -4.79 -2.85 -8.37
N THR A 57 -5.36 -2.23 -7.33
CA THR A 57 -6.07 -0.94 -7.46
C THR A 57 -5.35 0.24 -6.84
N ILE A 58 -4.46 -0.01 -5.86
CA ILE A 58 -3.92 1.04 -4.99
C ILE A 58 -3.15 2.11 -5.75
N ALA A 59 -2.44 1.75 -6.82
CA ALA A 59 -1.69 2.73 -7.63
C ALA A 59 -2.63 3.72 -8.34
N ALA A 60 -3.75 3.25 -8.88
CA ALA A 60 -4.74 4.09 -9.54
C ALA A 60 -5.46 5.01 -8.53
N ILE A 61 -5.90 4.45 -7.40
CA ILE A 61 -6.56 5.20 -6.32
C ILE A 61 -5.61 6.29 -5.77
N ALA A 62 -4.33 5.96 -5.58
CA ALA A 62 -3.34 6.90 -5.09
C ALA A 62 -3.10 8.07 -6.07
N ALA A 63 -3.09 7.78 -7.38
CA ALA A 63 -2.96 8.81 -8.41
C ALA A 63 -4.18 9.74 -8.43
N GLU A 64 -5.39 9.18 -8.39
CA GLU A 64 -6.65 9.94 -8.33
C GLU A 64 -6.72 10.82 -7.08
N ARG A 65 -6.38 10.27 -5.92
CA ARG A 65 -6.35 10.99 -4.64
C ARG A 65 -5.15 11.93 -4.46
N LYS A 66 -4.27 12.01 -5.46
CA LYS A 66 -3.05 12.82 -5.48
C LYS A 66 -2.21 12.61 -4.21
N VAL A 67 -2.00 11.35 -3.86
CA VAL A 67 -1.20 10.96 -2.68
C VAL A 67 0.21 11.53 -2.78
N LYS A 68 0.71 12.13 -1.69
CA LYS A 68 2.04 12.73 -1.63
C LYS A 68 2.82 12.29 -0.40
N PRO A 69 4.16 12.22 -0.50
CA PRO A 69 5.02 12.10 0.67
C PRO A 69 4.80 13.26 1.67
N PRO A 70 5.04 13.04 2.97
CA PRO A 70 5.48 11.79 3.60
C PRO A 70 4.33 10.79 3.74
N SER A 71 4.58 9.54 3.33
CA SER A 71 3.60 8.46 3.47
C SER A 71 4.28 7.10 3.70
N ILE A 72 3.57 6.22 4.39
CA ILE A 72 3.93 4.81 4.58
C ILE A 72 2.90 3.95 3.85
N ILE A 73 3.36 2.91 3.16
CA ILE A 73 2.50 1.92 2.51
C ILE A 73 2.53 0.64 3.34
N VAL A 74 1.36 0.12 3.70
CA VAL A 74 1.18 -1.12 4.46
C VAL A 74 0.47 -2.13 3.55
N ILE A 75 1.05 -3.30 3.35
CA ILE A 75 0.53 -4.37 2.49
C ILE A 75 0.36 -5.61 3.35
N GLY A 76 -0.86 -6.14 3.45
CA GLY A 76 -1.15 -7.29 4.32
C GLY A 76 -2.61 -7.36 4.78
N GLU A 77 -3.01 -8.52 5.30
CA GLU A 77 -4.36 -8.72 5.86
C GLU A 77 -4.65 -7.76 7.02
N VAL A 78 -3.63 -7.28 7.73
CA VAL A 78 -3.79 -6.31 8.83
C VAL A 78 -4.52 -5.03 8.40
N VAL A 79 -4.49 -4.67 7.12
CA VAL A 79 -5.22 -3.51 6.59
C VAL A 79 -6.74 -3.71 6.70
N SER A 80 -7.26 -4.94 6.63
CA SER A 80 -8.70 -5.19 6.77
C SER A 80 -9.23 -4.92 8.18
N LEU A 81 -8.35 -4.75 9.17
CA LEU A 81 -8.71 -4.37 10.53
C LEU A 81 -8.88 -2.86 10.69
N TYR A 82 -8.44 -2.07 9.71
CA TYR A 82 -8.59 -0.61 9.75
C TYR A 82 -10.07 -0.21 9.64
N ARG A 83 -10.48 0.73 10.49
CA ARG A 83 -11.79 1.38 10.50
C ARG A 83 -11.56 2.88 10.58
N GLU A 84 -12.35 3.65 9.82
CA GLU A 84 -12.34 5.12 9.86
C GLU A 84 -12.85 5.67 11.19
#